data_AF-A0A212C1X4-F1
#
_entry.id   AF-A0A212C1X4-F1
#
_cell.length_a   1.000
_cell.length_b   1.000
_cell.length_c   1.000
_cell.angle_alpha   90.00
_cell.angle_beta   90.00
_cell.angle_gamma   90.00
#
_symmetry.space_group_name_H-M   'P 1'
#
loop_
_entity.id
_entity.type
_entity.pdbx_description
1 polymer ?
#
loop_
_entity_poly.entity_id
_entity_poly.type
_entity_poly.pdbx_seq_one_letter_code
_entity_poly.pdbx_strand_id
1 'polypeptide(L)'
;VTTTGTPIPEQANSVLQFFQKNESTFLVFLNSEKDTCLGTLIHKQWVLTAAHCFLPFLEMEIAILDEHFQKRMESLRPMLTVPHPSFKQDSAEHDIVLIKLTHPLKLDDQVKLAALPSPTTDRRMNNCTVFGWGWSWQNSEVKPDVRIKQTVSCFPNEYCEDSPIGKMPVKITENMFCAGLSLESKHTCKEVLAVPILCQNQLQGILSWSEGCVLRGDVGYYTKVSRYTDWIHRVISAY
;
A
#
# COMPACT_ATOMS: atom_id res chain seq x y z
N VAL A 1 17.06 -23.44 47.68
CA VAL A 1 16.92 -24.02 46.33
C VAL A 1 16.80 -22.86 45.36
N THR A 2 17.88 -22.60 44.64
CA THR A 2 18.06 -21.54 43.64
C THR A 2 17.16 -21.81 42.43
N THR A 3 16.19 -20.95 42.16
CA THR A 3 15.43 -20.96 40.91
C THR A 3 16.24 -20.22 39.85
N THR A 4 16.91 -20.99 39.01
CA THR A 4 17.54 -20.54 37.77
C THR A 4 16.49 -19.97 36.84
N GLY A 5 16.51 -18.65 36.62
CA GLY A 5 15.77 -18.00 35.54
C GLY A 5 16.37 -18.40 34.20
N THR A 6 15.59 -19.09 33.39
CA THR A 6 15.84 -19.24 31.95
C THR A 6 15.56 -17.90 31.26
N PRO A 7 16.50 -17.33 30.49
CA PRO A 7 16.26 -16.10 29.74
C PRO A 7 15.25 -16.35 28.62
N ILE A 8 14.31 -15.44 28.46
CA ILE A 8 13.34 -15.40 27.36
C ILE A 8 14.14 -15.14 26.06
N PRO A 9 13.94 -15.92 24.97
CA PRO A 9 14.67 -15.74 23.73
C PRO A 9 14.36 -14.39 23.07
N GLU A 10 15.44 -13.65 22.85
CA GLU A 10 15.57 -12.40 22.12
C GLU A 10 15.38 -12.65 20.61
N GLN A 11 14.13 -12.79 20.13
CA GLN A 11 13.83 -12.89 18.69
C GLN A 11 12.53 -12.18 18.30
N ALA A 12 12.62 -10.86 18.09
CA ALA A 12 11.69 -10.10 17.26
C ALA A 12 12.34 -8.80 16.75
N ASN A 13 13.57 -8.89 16.23
CA ASN A 13 14.17 -7.80 15.45
C ASN A 13 13.75 -7.91 13.98
N SER A 14 12.44 -7.82 13.69
CA SER A 14 12.00 -7.45 12.34
C SER A 14 12.06 -5.93 12.27
N VAL A 15 13.12 -5.42 11.63
CA VAL A 15 13.49 -4.01 11.62
C VAL A 15 12.39 -3.18 10.94
N LEU A 16 11.50 -2.56 11.72
CA LEU A 16 10.74 -1.38 11.29
C LEU A 16 11.76 -0.29 10.95
N GLN A 17 12.10 -0.14 9.67
CA GLN A 17 12.97 0.94 9.22
C GLN A 17 12.14 2.22 9.10
N PHE A 18 12.28 3.10 10.10
CA PHE A 18 11.79 4.47 10.06
C PHE A 18 12.59 5.25 9.01
N PHE A 19 11.92 5.94 8.08
CA PHE A 19 12.61 6.65 6.99
C PHE A 19 13.61 7.70 7.50
N GLN A 20 14.76 7.79 6.81
CA GLN A 20 15.65 8.94 6.90
C GLN A 20 15.06 10.16 6.17
N LYS A 21 15.45 11.36 6.63
CA LYS A 21 14.88 12.67 6.31
C LYS A 21 14.88 13.09 4.81
N ASN A 22 15.44 12.30 3.89
CA ASN A 22 15.77 12.70 2.50
C ASN A 22 15.31 11.75 1.38
N GLU A 23 14.35 10.85 1.61
CA GLU A 23 13.93 9.92 0.54
C GLU A 23 12.71 10.39 -0.26
N SER A 24 12.81 10.22 -1.59
CA SER A 24 11.73 10.43 -2.54
C SER A 24 10.46 9.65 -2.17
N THR A 25 9.29 10.22 -2.41
CA THR A 25 8.00 9.56 -2.27
C THR A 25 7.29 9.42 -3.61
N PHE A 26 6.59 8.31 -3.76
CA PHE A 26 5.57 8.09 -4.78
C PHE A 26 4.18 7.97 -4.16
N LEU A 27 4.06 8.10 -2.83
CA LEU A 27 2.84 7.83 -2.12
C LEU A 27 2.09 9.13 -1.84
N VAL A 28 0.76 9.03 -1.91
CA VAL A 28 -0.19 10.12 -1.71
C VAL A 28 -1.11 9.71 -0.56
N PHE A 29 -1.33 10.60 0.39
CA PHE A 29 -2.36 10.43 1.40
C PHE A 29 -3.71 10.78 0.81
N LEU A 30 -4.67 9.88 1.00
CA LEU A 30 -6.07 10.08 0.64
C LEU A 30 -6.84 10.17 1.95
N ASN A 31 -7.12 11.40 2.38
CA ASN A 31 -7.83 11.67 3.61
C ASN A 31 -9.34 11.63 3.33
N SER A 32 -10.04 10.78 4.06
CA SER A 32 -11.51 10.64 4.04
C SER A 32 -12.02 10.66 5.47
N GLU A 33 -13.28 11.04 5.66
CA GLU A 33 -13.89 11.18 6.99
C GLU A 33 -13.95 9.87 7.79
N LYS A 34 -13.91 8.71 7.12
CA LYS A 34 -13.96 7.39 7.77
C LYS A 34 -12.58 6.77 7.99
N ASP A 35 -11.89 6.46 6.88
CA ASP A 35 -10.64 5.71 6.89
C ASP A 35 -9.60 6.37 5.99
N THR A 36 -8.34 6.33 6.40
CA THR A 36 -7.23 6.84 5.60
C THR A 36 -6.78 5.77 4.60
N CYS A 37 -6.73 6.15 3.33
CA CYS A 37 -6.12 5.34 2.27
C CYS A 37 -4.80 5.96 1.81
N LEU A 38 -3.96 5.14 1.18
CA LEU A 38 -2.86 5.62 0.35
C LEU A 38 -3.19 5.50 -1.13
N GLY A 39 -2.59 6.39 -1.90
CA GLY A 39 -2.48 6.31 -3.35
C GLY A 39 -1.03 6.24 -3.77
N THR A 40 -0.81 5.78 -4.99
CA THR A 40 0.50 5.65 -5.62
C THR A 40 0.57 6.47 -6.89
N LEU A 41 1.52 7.39 -6.99
CA LEU A 41 1.83 8.12 -8.20
C LEU A 41 2.44 7.18 -9.24
N ILE A 42 1.69 6.94 -10.31
CA ILE A 42 2.12 6.13 -11.46
C ILE A 42 2.31 6.97 -12.73
N HIS A 43 1.82 8.21 -12.71
CA HIS A 43 1.98 9.19 -13.77
C HIS A 43 1.99 10.60 -13.15
N LYS A 44 2.51 11.60 -13.87
CA LYS A 44 2.53 13.01 -13.42
C LYS A 44 1.15 13.55 -13.03
N GLN A 45 0.08 12.96 -13.55
CA GLN A 45 -1.29 13.43 -13.34
C GLN A 45 -2.23 12.31 -12.89
N TRP A 46 -1.70 11.13 -12.53
CA TRP A 46 -2.54 9.99 -12.11
C TRP A 46 -2.01 9.31 -10.86
N VAL A 47 -2.92 9.14 -9.91
CA VAL A 47 -2.75 8.36 -8.70
C VAL A 47 -3.54 7.07 -8.85
N LEU A 48 -2.92 5.94 -8.52
CA LEU A 48 -3.55 4.62 -8.45
C LEU A 48 -3.82 4.26 -6.99
N THR A 49 -5.02 3.76 -6.69
CA THR A 49 -5.39 3.30 -5.34
C THR A 49 -6.47 2.20 -5.44
N ALA A 50 -6.95 1.72 -4.31
CA ALA A 50 -8.05 0.76 -4.23
C ALA A 50 -9.40 1.45 -4.41
N ALA A 51 -10.34 0.82 -5.10
CA ALA A 51 -11.66 1.38 -5.36
C ALA A 51 -12.56 1.40 -4.11
N HIS A 52 -12.31 0.52 -3.14
CA HIS A 52 -12.99 0.52 -1.84
C HIS A 52 -12.66 1.76 -1.00
N CYS A 53 -11.58 2.48 -1.33
CA CYS A 53 -11.35 3.82 -0.82
C CYS A 53 -12.47 4.71 -1.37
N PHE A 54 -13.61 4.70 -0.69
CA PHE A 54 -14.76 5.52 -0.98
C PHE A 54 -14.45 6.93 -0.46
N LEU A 55 -14.27 7.87 -1.38
CA LEU A 55 -13.71 9.20 -1.10
C LEU A 55 -14.71 10.32 -1.45
N PRO A 56 -15.90 10.40 -0.83
CA PRO A 56 -16.64 11.65 -0.84
C PRO A 56 -15.78 12.68 -0.10
N PHE A 57 -15.58 13.85 -0.70
CA PHE A 57 -14.72 14.93 -0.16
C PHE A 57 -13.22 14.57 -0.09
N LEU A 58 -12.71 14.00 -1.19
CA LEU A 58 -11.32 13.61 -1.33
C LEU A 58 -10.33 14.77 -1.12
N GLU A 59 -9.73 14.81 0.07
CA GLU A 59 -8.52 15.60 0.33
C GLU A 59 -7.30 14.72 0.06
N MET A 60 -6.44 15.17 -0.86
CA MET A 60 -5.22 14.45 -1.17
C MET A 60 -4.01 15.28 -0.80
N GLU A 61 -3.02 14.64 -0.20
CA GLU A 61 -1.80 15.30 0.23
C GLU A 61 -0.58 14.45 -0.12
N ILE A 62 0.50 15.09 -0.52
CA ILE A 62 1.81 14.45 -0.69
C ILE A 62 2.82 15.06 0.27
N ALA A 63 3.62 14.21 0.90
CA ALA A 63 4.65 14.64 1.84
C ALA A 63 5.95 14.99 1.10
N ILE A 64 6.26 16.28 1.02
CA ILE A 64 7.48 16.84 0.46
C ILE A 64 8.33 17.51 1.54
N LEU A 65 9.55 17.92 1.20
CA LEU A 65 10.45 18.74 2.00
C LEU A 65 10.49 20.14 1.41
N ASP A 66 10.42 21.16 2.26
CA ASP A 66 10.62 22.55 1.86
C ASP A 66 12.11 22.91 1.71
N GLU A 67 12.39 24.18 1.39
CA GLU A 67 13.75 24.72 1.23
C GLU A 67 14.62 24.60 2.49
N HIS A 68 14.00 24.40 3.66
CA HIS A 68 14.66 24.22 4.94
C HIS A 68 14.71 22.76 5.40
N PHE A 69 14.42 21.81 4.50
CA PHE A 69 14.33 20.37 4.79
C PHE A 69 13.30 20.04 5.88
N GLN A 70 12.25 20.84 6.01
CA GLN A 70 11.10 20.56 6.86
C GLN A 70 10.02 19.84 6.07
N LYS A 71 9.42 18.82 6.68
CA LYS A 71 8.32 18.06 6.07
C LYS A 71 7.11 18.98 5.92
N ARG A 72 6.64 19.13 4.68
CA ARG A 72 5.44 19.88 4.31
C ARG A 72 4.48 18.96 3.56
N MET A 73 3.19 19.10 3.84
CA MET A 73 2.14 18.46 3.05
C MET A 73 1.72 19.41 1.92
N GLU A 74 1.81 18.94 0.68
CA GLU A 74 1.28 19.65 -0.48
C GLU A 74 -0.07 19.06 -0.87
N SER A 75 -1.10 19.91 -0.95
CA SER A 75 -2.46 19.49 -1.32
C SER A 75 -2.56 19.24 -2.82
N LEU A 76 -3.04 18.06 -3.19
CA LEU A 76 -3.32 17.67 -4.56
C LEU A 76 -4.82 17.78 -4.83
N ARG A 77 -5.19 18.36 -5.99
CA ARG A 77 -6.59 18.52 -6.37
C ARG A 77 -7.04 17.41 -7.33
N PRO A 78 -7.92 16.48 -6.91
CA PRO A 78 -8.51 15.51 -7.83
C PRO A 78 -9.45 16.21 -8.82
N MET A 79 -9.47 15.73 -10.06
CA MET A 79 -10.36 16.21 -11.13
C MET A 79 -11.47 15.20 -11.42
N LEU A 80 -11.12 13.91 -11.50
CA LEU A 80 -12.07 12.83 -11.69
C LEU A 80 -11.50 11.51 -11.17
N THR A 81 -12.38 10.57 -10.84
CA THR A 81 -12.05 9.20 -10.46
C THR A 81 -12.62 8.23 -11.51
N VAL A 82 -11.81 7.24 -11.90
CA VAL A 82 -12.20 6.20 -12.87
C VAL A 82 -12.03 4.84 -12.19
N PRO A 83 -13.06 4.32 -11.51
CA PRO A 83 -13.01 2.97 -10.95
C PRO A 83 -12.98 1.95 -12.08
N HIS A 84 -12.39 0.79 -11.84
CA HIS A 84 -12.48 -0.31 -12.79
C HIS A 84 -13.96 -0.68 -13.01
N PRO A 85 -14.43 -0.86 -14.26
CA PRO A 85 -15.86 -1.03 -14.55
C PRO A 85 -16.47 -2.30 -13.94
N SER A 86 -15.64 -3.29 -13.63
CA SER A 86 -16.07 -4.54 -13.00
C SER A 86 -16.01 -4.51 -11.46
N PHE A 87 -15.58 -3.41 -10.84
CA PHE A 87 -15.54 -3.26 -9.38
C PHE A 87 -16.95 -3.27 -8.78
N LYS A 88 -17.09 -3.89 -7.60
CA LYS A 88 -18.31 -3.89 -6.80
C LYS A 88 -17.95 -3.59 -5.35
N GLN A 89 -18.74 -2.76 -4.68
CA GLN A 89 -18.42 -2.21 -3.35
C GLN A 89 -18.14 -3.27 -2.27
N ASP A 90 -18.78 -4.44 -2.35
CA ASP A 90 -18.59 -5.55 -1.41
C ASP A 90 -17.65 -6.65 -1.95
N SER A 91 -16.81 -6.30 -2.93
CA SER A 91 -15.88 -7.23 -3.57
C SER A 91 -14.45 -6.72 -3.47
N ALA A 92 -13.55 -7.62 -3.10
CA ALA A 92 -12.12 -7.40 -3.25
C ALA A 92 -11.62 -7.67 -4.69
N GLU A 93 -12.50 -8.14 -5.56
CA GLU A 93 -12.21 -8.33 -6.98
C GLU A 93 -12.27 -6.98 -7.71
N HIS A 94 -11.31 -6.73 -8.62
CA HIS A 94 -11.24 -5.49 -9.39
C HIS A 94 -11.17 -4.22 -8.53
N ASP A 95 -10.66 -4.35 -7.31
CA ASP A 95 -10.56 -3.27 -6.35
C ASP A 95 -9.39 -2.33 -6.70
N ILE A 96 -9.63 -1.48 -7.69
CA ILE A 96 -8.66 -0.56 -8.28
C ILE A 96 -9.36 0.64 -8.92
N VAL A 97 -8.83 1.84 -8.67
CA VAL A 97 -9.34 3.11 -9.20
C VAL A 97 -8.18 4.02 -9.57
N LEU A 98 -8.37 4.76 -10.67
CA LEU A 98 -7.48 5.84 -11.09
C LEU A 98 -8.06 7.18 -10.69
N ILE A 99 -7.22 8.07 -10.16
CA ILE A 99 -7.59 9.43 -9.80
C ILE A 99 -6.76 10.38 -10.66
N LYS A 100 -7.42 11.14 -11.54
CA LYS A 100 -6.76 12.16 -12.36
C LYS A 100 -6.62 13.43 -11.53
N LEU A 101 -5.43 14.01 -11.50
CA LEU A 101 -5.18 15.31 -10.89
C LEU A 101 -5.62 16.44 -11.83
N THR A 102 -6.00 17.58 -11.26
CA THR A 102 -6.35 18.77 -12.05
C THR A 102 -5.13 19.29 -12.81
N HIS A 103 -3.94 19.22 -12.20
CA HIS A 103 -2.68 19.70 -12.77
C HIS A 103 -1.62 18.59 -12.68
N PRO A 104 -0.71 18.49 -13.67
CA PRO A 104 0.41 17.56 -13.58
C PRO A 104 1.39 18.00 -12.49
N LEU A 105 1.89 17.04 -11.72
CA LEU A 105 2.93 17.22 -10.73
C LEU A 105 4.30 17.44 -11.37
N LYS A 106 5.09 18.29 -10.72
CA LYS A 106 6.51 18.43 -11.00
C LYS A 106 7.25 17.28 -10.33
N LEU A 107 7.93 16.47 -11.14
CA LEU A 107 8.78 15.40 -10.62
C LEU A 107 10.17 15.96 -10.33
N ASP A 108 10.76 15.49 -9.24
CA ASP A 108 12.10 15.87 -8.79
C ASP A 108 12.71 14.76 -7.91
N ASP A 109 13.78 15.07 -7.18
CA ASP A 109 14.44 14.13 -6.29
C ASP A 109 13.57 13.72 -5.10
N GLN A 110 12.51 14.48 -4.78
CA GLN A 110 11.58 14.19 -3.70
C GLN A 110 10.29 13.53 -4.17
N VAL A 111 9.83 13.80 -5.38
CA VAL A 111 8.58 13.24 -5.94
C VAL A 111 8.89 12.39 -7.16
N LYS A 112 8.69 11.08 -7.02
CA LYS A 112 8.96 10.09 -8.08
C LYS A 112 7.71 9.28 -8.40
N LEU A 113 7.72 8.65 -9.57
CA LEU A 113 6.68 7.73 -10.00
C LEU A 113 7.06 6.29 -9.65
N ALA A 114 6.09 5.49 -9.22
CA ALA A 114 6.23 4.04 -9.16
C ALA A 114 6.14 3.45 -10.57
N ALA A 115 7.04 2.52 -10.90
CA ALA A 115 7.03 1.85 -12.18
C ALA A 115 5.90 0.81 -12.23
N LEU A 116 5.09 0.82 -13.29
CA LEU A 116 4.10 -0.22 -13.53
C LEU A 116 4.78 -1.52 -13.98
N PRO A 117 4.24 -2.68 -13.59
CA PRO A 117 4.69 -3.98 -14.07
C PRO A 117 4.19 -4.20 -15.51
N SER A 118 4.93 -5.01 -16.27
CA SER A 118 4.43 -5.55 -17.53
C SER A 118 3.28 -6.54 -17.27
N PRO A 119 2.30 -6.67 -18.17
CA PRO A 119 1.28 -7.73 -18.10
C PRO A 119 1.87 -9.15 -18.00
N THR A 120 3.12 -9.35 -18.43
CA THR A 120 3.81 -10.65 -18.44
C THR A 120 4.75 -10.89 -17.26
N THR A 121 4.90 -9.92 -16.34
CA THR A 121 5.90 -9.97 -15.25
C THR A 121 5.45 -10.66 -13.96
N ASP A 122 4.32 -11.38 -13.96
CA ASP A 122 3.83 -12.18 -12.81
C ASP A 122 4.90 -13.09 -12.19
N ARG A 123 5.96 -13.43 -12.95
CA ARG A 123 7.06 -14.31 -12.52
C ARG A 123 8.08 -13.68 -11.57
N ARG A 124 7.99 -12.37 -11.27
CA ARG A 124 9.04 -11.62 -10.53
C ARG A 124 8.56 -11.05 -9.18
N MET A 125 7.81 -11.85 -8.42
CA MET A 125 7.30 -11.48 -7.08
C MET A 125 8.29 -11.83 -5.96
N ASN A 126 9.54 -11.43 -6.11
CA ASN A 126 10.60 -11.57 -5.10
C ASN A 126 11.12 -10.19 -4.68
N ASN A 127 11.76 -10.12 -3.50
CA ASN A 127 12.24 -8.87 -2.89
C ASN A 127 11.12 -7.81 -2.82
N CYS A 128 9.99 -8.20 -2.23
CA CYS A 128 8.81 -7.35 -2.14
C CYS A 128 8.86 -6.51 -0.87
N THR A 129 8.48 -5.24 -0.98
CA THR A 129 8.41 -4.30 0.13
C THR A 129 7.07 -3.59 0.09
N VAL A 130 6.36 -3.63 1.21
CA VAL A 130 5.16 -2.84 1.47
C VAL A 130 5.60 -1.46 1.96
N PHE A 131 5.03 -0.41 1.37
CA PHE A 131 5.32 0.97 1.74
C PHE A 131 4.07 1.63 2.31
N GLY A 132 4.22 2.37 3.39
CA GLY A 132 3.11 3.16 3.91
C GLY A 132 3.51 4.14 4.99
N TRP A 133 2.50 4.66 5.68
CA TRP A 133 2.68 5.41 6.92
C TRP A 133 1.93 4.73 8.03
N GLY A 134 2.49 4.80 9.23
CA GLY A 134 1.83 4.40 10.46
C GLY A 134 1.89 5.50 11.51
N TRP A 135 1.27 5.20 12.64
CA TRP A 135 1.31 6.03 13.82
C TRP A 135 2.55 5.71 14.65
N SER A 136 3.18 6.74 15.21
CA SER A 136 4.12 6.50 16.31
C SER A 136 3.37 5.86 17.49
N TRP A 137 4.03 4.95 18.20
CA TRP A 137 3.45 4.24 19.35
C TRP A 137 2.94 5.15 20.47
N GLN A 138 3.37 6.41 20.48
CA GLN A 138 3.09 7.38 21.53
C GLN A 138 1.85 8.23 21.24
N ASN A 139 1.35 8.30 19.99
CA ASN A 139 0.19 9.12 19.67
C ASN A 139 -0.56 8.61 18.42
N SER A 140 -1.62 7.83 18.66
CA SER A 140 -2.52 7.32 17.63
C SER A 140 -3.65 8.29 17.22
N GLU A 141 -3.73 9.46 17.85
CA GLU A 141 -4.78 10.47 17.61
C GLU A 141 -4.43 11.46 16.49
N VAL A 142 -3.16 11.50 16.05
CA VAL A 142 -2.67 12.40 14.99
C VAL A 142 -2.64 11.68 13.62
N LYS A 143 -2.62 12.41 12.49
CA LYS A 143 -2.36 11.82 11.16
C LYS A 143 -1.08 10.95 11.19
N PRO A 144 -1.07 9.78 10.53
CA PRO A 144 0.10 8.89 10.54
C PRO A 144 1.32 9.61 9.94
N ASP A 145 2.37 9.77 10.74
CA ASP A 145 3.51 10.63 10.43
C ASP A 145 4.81 9.86 10.21
N VAL A 146 4.86 8.61 10.67
CA VAL A 146 5.97 7.67 10.51
C VAL A 146 5.84 6.95 9.19
N ARG A 147 6.83 7.13 8.30
CA ARG A 147 6.93 6.29 7.10
C ARG A 147 7.48 4.90 7.46
N ILE A 148 6.89 3.86 6.89
CA ILE A 148 7.21 2.45 7.15
C ILE A 148 7.54 1.75 5.83
N LYS A 149 8.59 0.92 5.84
CA LYS A 149 8.88 -0.09 4.82
C LYS A 149 8.95 -1.45 5.48
N GLN A 150 8.21 -2.41 4.95
CA GLN A 150 8.21 -3.78 5.45
C GLN A 150 8.50 -4.74 4.30
N THR A 151 9.65 -5.42 4.36
CA THR A 151 9.95 -6.49 3.41
C THR A 151 9.09 -7.70 3.72
N VAL A 152 8.49 -8.31 2.69
CA VAL A 152 7.56 -9.43 2.79
C VAL A 152 7.82 -10.44 1.68
N SER A 153 7.28 -11.64 1.85
CA SER A 153 7.25 -12.68 0.82
C SER A 153 5.85 -12.80 0.23
N CYS A 154 5.76 -13.03 -1.07
CA CYS A 154 4.50 -13.42 -1.70
C CYS A 154 4.31 -14.93 -1.51
N PHE A 155 3.09 -15.34 -1.20
CA PHE A 155 2.75 -16.76 -1.03
C PHE A 155 1.92 -17.23 -2.23
N PRO A 156 2.01 -18.53 -2.60
CA PRO A 156 1.02 -19.15 -3.47
C PRO A 156 -0.39 -18.96 -2.90
N ASN A 157 -1.37 -18.69 -3.78
CA ASN A 157 -2.75 -18.44 -3.36
C ASN A 157 -3.31 -19.58 -2.50
N GLU A 158 -3.00 -20.83 -2.85
CA GLU A 158 -3.41 -22.04 -2.11
C GLU A 158 -3.01 -21.96 -0.61
N TYR A 159 -1.79 -21.52 -0.31
CA TYR A 159 -1.33 -21.39 1.07
C TYR A 159 -2.04 -20.28 1.83
N CYS A 160 -2.45 -19.23 1.13
CA CYS A 160 -3.23 -18.14 1.73
C CYS A 160 -4.69 -18.52 1.96
N GLU A 161 -5.27 -19.38 1.12
CA GLU A 161 -6.60 -19.95 1.34
C GLU A 161 -6.60 -20.91 2.54
N ASP A 162 -5.51 -21.66 2.71
CA ASP A 162 -5.34 -22.60 3.81
C ASP A 162 -4.87 -21.96 5.13
N SER A 163 -4.46 -20.68 5.12
CA SER A 163 -3.95 -19.98 6.30
C SER A 163 -4.97 -20.00 7.44
N PRO A 164 -4.57 -20.28 8.70
CA PRO A 164 -5.47 -20.26 9.84
C PRO A 164 -5.92 -18.85 10.28
N ILE A 165 -5.21 -17.80 9.86
CA ILE A 165 -5.39 -16.42 10.34
C ILE A 165 -5.61 -15.38 9.24
N GLY A 166 -5.42 -15.75 7.97
CA GLY A 166 -5.58 -14.88 6.81
C GLY A 166 -6.81 -15.20 5.98
N LYS A 167 -7.84 -15.86 6.51
CA LYS A 167 -8.93 -16.36 5.66
C LYS A 167 -9.77 -15.22 5.09
N MET A 168 -9.45 -14.85 3.87
CA MET A 168 -10.27 -13.98 3.07
C MET A 168 -11.66 -14.61 2.90
N PRO A 169 -12.76 -13.86 3.08
CA PRO A 169 -14.12 -14.40 3.01
C PRO A 169 -14.53 -14.83 1.59
N VAL A 170 -13.67 -14.60 0.59
CA VAL A 170 -13.88 -14.92 -0.81
C VAL A 170 -12.67 -15.66 -1.38
N LYS A 171 -12.91 -16.44 -2.43
CA LYS A 171 -11.85 -17.18 -3.15
C LYS A 171 -10.84 -16.22 -3.77
N ILE A 172 -9.54 -16.54 -3.68
CA ILE A 172 -8.49 -15.74 -4.30
C ILE A 172 -8.45 -16.02 -5.80
N THR A 173 -8.67 -15.00 -6.62
CA THR A 173 -8.65 -15.13 -8.08
C THR A 173 -7.26 -14.89 -8.66
N GLU A 174 -7.11 -15.04 -9.98
CA GLU A 174 -5.86 -14.72 -10.68
C GLU A 174 -5.52 -13.21 -10.65
N ASN A 175 -6.52 -12.36 -10.39
CA ASN A 175 -6.38 -10.91 -10.28
C ASN A 175 -5.89 -10.45 -8.91
N MET A 176 -5.63 -11.40 -8.01
CA MET A 176 -5.18 -11.15 -6.66
C MET A 176 -3.94 -11.96 -6.33
N PHE A 177 -3.28 -11.57 -5.25
CA PHE A 177 -2.24 -12.36 -4.59
C PHE A 177 -2.14 -11.95 -3.13
N CYS A 178 -1.46 -12.76 -2.33
CA CYS A 178 -1.21 -12.47 -0.91
C CYS A 178 0.29 -12.36 -0.62
N ALA A 179 0.62 -11.53 0.37
CA ALA A 179 1.99 -11.35 0.81
C ALA A 179 2.06 -11.00 2.30
N GLY A 180 3.13 -11.42 2.97
CA GLY A 180 3.38 -11.17 4.39
C GLY A 180 4.71 -11.76 4.84
N LEU A 181 5.02 -11.67 6.14
CA LEU A 181 6.14 -12.36 6.77
C LEU A 181 5.76 -13.78 7.20
N SER A 182 4.53 -13.96 7.65
CA SER A 182 4.03 -15.22 8.18
C SER A 182 2.54 -15.38 7.89
N LEU A 183 2.14 -16.62 7.63
CA LEU A 183 0.73 -17.02 7.50
C LEU A 183 0.16 -17.51 8.85
N GLU A 184 0.91 -17.38 9.94
CA GLU A 184 0.58 -17.91 11.27
C GLU A 184 0.49 -16.85 12.37
N SER A 185 1.05 -15.65 12.15
CA SER A 185 1.00 -14.52 13.10
C SER A 185 0.11 -13.39 12.61
N LYS A 186 -0.71 -12.86 13.52
CA LYS A 186 -1.56 -11.68 13.30
C LYS A 186 -1.42 -10.72 14.46
N HIS A 187 -1.35 -9.44 14.15
CA HIS A 187 -1.32 -8.35 15.11
C HIS A 187 -2.57 -7.47 14.96
N THR A 188 -2.99 -6.84 16.06
CA THR A 188 -4.05 -5.83 16.04
C THR A 188 -3.41 -4.44 16.06
N CYS A 189 -3.77 -3.59 15.11
CA CYS A 189 -3.40 -2.18 15.07
C CYS A 189 -4.35 -1.39 14.18
N LYS A 190 -4.24 -0.06 14.23
CA LYS A 190 -4.80 0.83 13.21
C LYS A 190 -3.85 0.85 12.02
N GLU A 191 -4.37 0.58 10.83
CA GLU A 191 -3.62 0.51 9.59
C GLU A 191 -4.16 1.50 8.55
N VAL A 192 -3.29 1.95 7.65
CA VAL A 192 -3.68 2.72 6.49
C VAL A 192 -4.02 1.76 5.35
N LEU A 193 -5.16 1.99 4.68
CA LEU A 193 -5.65 1.13 3.62
C LEU A 193 -4.94 1.42 2.28
N ALA A 194 -5.07 0.51 1.32
CA ALA A 194 -4.53 0.66 -0.04
C ALA A 194 -3.01 0.91 -0.14
N VAL A 195 -2.24 0.47 0.87
CA VAL A 195 -0.78 0.53 0.82
C VAL A 195 -0.24 -0.23 -0.39
N PRO A 196 0.72 0.33 -1.15
CA PRO A 196 1.32 -0.38 -2.26
C PRO A 196 2.39 -1.37 -1.81
N ILE A 197 2.52 -2.44 -2.60
CA ILE A 197 3.64 -3.37 -2.53
C ILE A 197 4.44 -3.28 -3.83
N LEU A 198 5.73 -3.01 -3.70
CA LEU A 198 6.66 -3.05 -4.84
C LEU A 198 7.54 -4.28 -4.72
N CYS A 199 7.70 -5.01 -5.82
CA CYS A 199 8.70 -6.08 -5.95
C CYS A 199 9.63 -5.69 -7.10
N GLN A 200 10.94 -5.81 -6.88
CA GLN A 200 11.96 -5.37 -7.85
C GLN A 200 11.75 -3.93 -8.34
N ASN A 201 11.36 -3.02 -7.45
CA ASN A 201 11.06 -1.61 -7.74
C ASN A 201 9.88 -1.37 -8.70
N GLN A 202 9.02 -2.36 -8.93
CA GLN A 202 7.78 -2.22 -9.70
C GLN A 202 6.57 -2.42 -8.80
N LEU A 203 5.51 -1.63 -9.02
CA LEU A 203 4.25 -1.68 -8.28
C LEU A 203 3.48 -2.96 -8.60
N GLN A 204 3.64 -4.01 -7.81
CA GLN A 204 2.99 -5.29 -8.08
C GLN A 204 1.57 -5.35 -7.54
N GLY A 205 1.28 -4.62 -6.46
CA GLY A 205 -0.02 -4.69 -5.82
C GLY A 205 -0.44 -3.43 -5.09
N ILE A 206 -1.76 -3.29 -4.94
CA ILE A 206 -2.41 -2.35 -4.03
C ILE A 206 -3.18 -3.17 -3.00
N LEU A 207 -3.03 -2.87 -1.71
CA LEU A 207 -3.74 -3.60 -0.67
C LEU A 207 -5.25 -3.45 -0.86
N SER A 208 -5.94 -4.58 -1.00
CA SER A 208 -7.41 -4.63 -1.13
C SER A 208 -8.05 -5.10 0.17
N TRP A 209 -7.43 -6.08 0.83
CA TRP A 209 -7.96 -6.65 2.06
C TRP A 209 -6.82 -7.13 2.97
N SER A 210 -6.99 -7.02 4.28
CA SER A 210 -6.05 -7.61 5.24
C SER A 210 -6.80 -8.02 6.50
N GLU A 211 -6.23 -9.01 7.18
CA GLU A 211 -6.55 -9.31 8.56
C GLU A 211 -5.32 -9.02 9.42
N GLY A 212 -5.27 -7.81 9.98
CA GLY A 212 -4.17 -7.37 10.85
C GLY A 212 -3.44 -6.15 10.30
N CYS A 213 -2.11 -6.17 10.44
CA CYS A 213 -1.20 -5.06 10.20
C CYS A 213 -0.15 -5.43 9.15
N VAL A 214 -0.43 -5.22 7.87
CA VAL A 214 0.53 -5.53 6.79
C VAL A 214 1.81 -4.71 6.90
N LEU A 215 1.75 -3.50 7.45
CA LEU A 215 2.93 -2.67 7.74
C LEU A 215 3.80 -3.23 8.89
N ARG A 216 3.32 -4.22 9.63
CA ARG A 216 4.09 -5.02 10.61
C ARG A 216 4.41 -6.43 10.11
N GLY A 217 4.04 -6.74 8.87
CA GLY A 217 4.32 -8.00 8.21
C GLY A 217 3.21 -9.04 8.31
N ASP A 218 2.02 -8.69 8.79
CA ASP A 218 0.87 -9.59 8.68
C ASP A 218 0.48 -9.80 7.21
N VAL A 219 -0.24 -10.88 6.92
CA VAL A 219 -0.67 -11.21 5.57
C VAL A 219 -1.70 -10.21 5.04
N GLY A 220 -1.41 -9.63 3.88
CA GLY A 220 -2.30 -8.78 3.10
C GLY A 220 -2.65 -9.43 1.76
N TYR A 221 -3.81 -9.06 1.23
CA TYR A 221 -4.37 -9.50 -0.05
C TYR A 221 -4.44 -8.29 -0.96
N TYR A 222 -3.77 -8.41 -2.11
CA TYR A 222 -3.47 -7.29 -2.98
C TYR A 222 -4.14 -7.49 -4.33
N THR A 223 -4.70 -6.41 -4.88
CA THR A 223 -5.08 -6.34 -6.29
C THR A 223 -3.81 -6.42 -7.13
N LYS A 224 -3.70 -7.42 -8.01
CA LYS A 224 -2.52 -7.70 -8.84
C LYS A 224 -2.42 -6.72 -10.01
N VAL A 225 -1.57 -5.71 -9.90
CA VAL A 225 -1.50 -4.57 -10.84
C VAL A 225 -1.17 -4.99 -12.27
N SER A 226 -0.35 -6.03 -12.46
CA SER A 226 -0.02 -6.55 -13.80
C SER A 226 -1.25 -6.95 -14.62
N ARG A 227 -2.33 -7.39 -13.95
CA ARG A 227 -3.60 -7.74 -14.59
C ARG A 227 -4.42 -6.53 -15.06
N TYR A 228 -4.04 -5.34 -14.61
CA TYR A 228 -4.72 -4.09 -14.92
C TYR A 228 -3.83 -3.09 -15.69
N THR A 229 -2.55 -3.40 -15.94
CA THR A 229 -1.62 -2.50 -16.65
C THR A 229 -2.20 -1.98 -17.97
N ASP A 230 -2.80 -2.84 -18.79
CA ASP A 230 -3.41 -2.42 -20.06
C ASP A 230 -4.62 -1.51 -19.86
N TRP A 231 -5.46 -1.79 -18.85
CA TRP A 231 -6.58 -0.91 -18.49
C TRP A 231 -6.08 0.45 -18.01
N ILE A 232 -5.04 0.46 -17.16
CA ILE A 232 -4.41 1.68 -16.66
C ILE A 232 -3.94 2.55 -17.84
N HIS A 233 -3.19 1.96 -18.77
CA HIS A 233 -2.70 2.70 -19.95
C HIS A 233 -3.83 3.21 -20.84
N ARG A 234 -4.89 2.42 -21.05
CA ARG A 234 -6.06 2.85 -21.83
C ARG A 234 -6.76 4.05 -21.17
N VAL A 235 -6.98 4.01 -19.87
CA VAL A 235 -7.60 5.13 -19.14
C VAL A 235 -6.71 6.37 -19.19
N ILE A 236 -5.41 6.24 -18.91
CA ILE A 236 -4.48 7.38 -18.97
C ILE A 236 -4.47 8.02 -20.37
N SER A 237 -4.56 7.23 -21.43
CA SER A 237 -4.53 7.73 -22.82
C SER A 237 -5.85 8.36 -23.26
N ALA A 238 -6.97 7.95 -22.67
CA ALA A 238 -8.30 8.41 -23.07
C ALA A 238 -8.69 9.79 -22.52
N TYR A 239 -7.99 10.26 -21.47
CA TYR A 239 -8.28 11.52 -20.78
C TYR A 239 -7.09 12.47 -20.79
#